data_AF-A0A8S2PN55-F1
#
_entry.id   AF-A0A8S2PN55-F1
#
_cell.length_a   1.000
_cell.length_b   1.000
_cell.length_c   1.000
_cell.angle_alpha   90.00
_cell.angle_beta   90.00
_cell.angle_gamma   90.00
#
_symmetry.space_group_name_H-M   'P 1'
#
loop_
_entity.id
_entity.type
_entity.pdbx_description
1 polymer ?
#
loop_
_entity_poly.entity_id
_entity_poly.type
_entity_poly.pdbx_seq_one_letter_code
_entity_poly.pdbx_strand_id
1 'polypeptide(L)'
;MFNVALDDVRVLEHATIKVPYETLNKRYRHAQKQIDRDSAQLIASVAELDRSTQSATTIDSLKRVLERAMTLKRKARELRDDEIDCLQAVKRRVDHLKEYDRSSLSKMEIWRRQRYERILVDFLFRTRCFETAQALAKATGIEVGLDDFIFDDINF
;
A
#
# COMPACT_ATOMS: atom_id res chain seq x y z
N MET A 1 14.87 36.51 -2.36
CA MET A 1 14.14 35.85 -3.46
C MET A 1 14.46 34.33 -3.59
N PHE A 2 14.89 33.65 -2.53
CA PHE A 2 15.38 32.25 -2.59
C PHE A 2 14.49 31.20 -1.91
N ASN A 3 13.30 31.58 -1.41
CA ASN A 3 12.42 30.66 -0.68
C ASN A 3 11.36 29.97 -1.59
N VAL A 4 11.12 30.52 -2.78
CA VAL A 4 10.08 30.03 -3.71
C VAL A 4 10.39 28.62 -4.23
N ALA A 5 11.66 28.34 -4.58
CA ALA A 5 12.04 27.03 -5.11
C ALA A 5 11.94 25.88 -4.09
N LEU A 6 12.03 26.18 -2.79
CA LEU A 6 11.90 25.17 -1.72
C LEU A 6 10.43 24.93 -1.37
N ASP A 7 9.61 25.98 -1.40
CA ASP A 7 8.15 25.89 -1.26
C ASP A 7 7.50 25.19 -2.46
N ASP A 8 7.88 25.51 -3.69
CA ASP A 8 7.35 24.84 -4.90
C ASP A 8 7.70 23.35 -4.93
N VAL A 9 8.90 22.99 -4.46
CA VAL A 9 9.29 21.60 -4.28
C VAL A 9 8.37 20.96 -3.24
N ARG A 10 8.21 21.56 -2.05
CA ARG A 10 7.38 21.03 -0.97
C ARG A 10 5.89 20.90 -1.33
N VAL A 11 5.33 21.84 -2.07
CA VAL A 11 3.91 21.85 -2.49
C VAL A 11 3.64 20.69 -3.46
N LEU A 12 4.52 20.49 -4.44
CA LEU A 12 4.41 19.37 -5.38
C LEU A 12 4.72 18.03 -4.69
N GLU A 13 5.67 17.99 -3.75
CA GLU A 13 5.99 16.77 -2.98
C GLU A 13 4.90 16.35 -2.01
N HIS A 14 4.15 17.30 -1.47
CA HIS A 14 3.01 16.97 -0.64
C HIS A 14 1.98 16.15 -1.42
N ALA A 15 1.72 16.48 -2.69
CA ALA A 15 0.80 15.71 -3.53
C ALA A 15 1.35 14.32 -3.89
N THR A 16 2.66 14.17 -4.08
CA THR A 16 3.29 12.87 -4.41
C THR A 16 3.41 11.97 -3.18
N ILE A 17 3.47 12.46 -1.95
CA ILE A 17 3.53 11.59 -0.75
C ILE A 17 2.16 11.36 -0.12
N LYS A 18 1.27 12.36 -0.18
CA LYS A 18 -0.03 12.27 0.50
C LYS A 18 -0.91 11.16 -0.04
N VAL A 19 -0.99 11.04 -1.37
CA VAL A 19 -1.83 10.01 -2.01
C VAL A 19 -1.41 8.58 -1.61
N PRO A 20 -0.15 8.14 -1.77
CA PRO A 20 0.25 6.79 -1.35
C PRO A 20 0.14 6.57 0.16
N TYR A 21 0.32 7.61 0.97
CA TYR A 21 0.09 7.53 2.42
C TYR A 21 -1.40 7.34 2.77
N GLU A 22 -2.30 8.07 2.11
CA GLU A 22 -3.75 7.91 2.30
C GLU A 22 -4.22 6.52 1.86
N THR A 23 -3.69 6.01 0.75
CA THR A 23 -3.92 4.63 0.30
C THR A 23 -3.44 3.61 1.33
N LEU A 24 -2.20 3.74 1.83
CA LEU A 24 -1.67 2.90 2.90
C LEU A 24 -2.57 2.94 4.15
N ASN A 25 -2.98 4.13 4.59
CA ASN A 25 -3.84 4.28 5.77
C ASN A 25 -5.23 3.66 5.56
N LYS A 26 -5.80 3.77 4.35
CA LYS A 26 -7.06 3.12 3.99
C LYS A 26 -6.93 1.60 4.02
N ARG A 27 -5.87 1.05 3.44
CA ARG A 27 -5.55 -0.40 3.44
C ARG A 27 -5.34 -0.92 4.86
N TYR A 28 -4.54 -0.21 5.67
CA TYR A 28 -4.31 -0.52 7.07
C TYR A 28 -5.63 -0.58 7.88
N ARG A 29 -6.49 0.44 7.74
CA ARG A 29 -7.79 0.45 8.43
C ARG A 29 -8.71 -0.67 7.96
N HIS A 30 -8.67 -1.00 6.67
CA HIS A 30 -9.44 -2.11 6.11
C HIS A 30 -8.96 -3.45 6.67
N ALA A 31 -7.65 -3.69 6.64
CA ALA A 31 -7.03 -4.90 7.15
C ALA A 31 -7.32 -5.09 8.64
N GLN A 32 -7.14 -4.04 9.45
CA GLN A 32 -7.45 -4.05 10.88
C GLN A 32 -8.91 -4.47 11.12
N LYS A 33 -9.87 -3.80 10.44
CA LYS A 33 -11.30 -4.11 10.57
C LYS A 33 -11.63 -5.54 10.15
N GLN A 34 -10.97 -6.05 9.11
CA GLN A 34 -11.19 -7.40 8.61
C GLN A 34 -10.63 -8.45 9.57
N ILE A 35 -9.43 -8.23 10.12
CA ILE A 35 -8.79 -9.09 11.12
C ILE A 35 -9.62 -9.11 12.40
N ASP A 36 -10.08 -7.96 12.90
CA ASP A 36 -10.90 -7.87 14.12
C ASP A 36 -12.22 -8.65 13.95
N ARG A 37 -12.87 -8.51 12.80
CA ARG A 37 -14.11 -9.25 12.48
C ARG A 37 -13.87 -10.76 12.45
N ASP A 38 -12.88 -11.21 11.70
CA ASP A 38 -12.61 -12.64 11.52
C ASP A 38 -12.11 -13.26 12.84
N SER A 39 -11.37 -12.50 13.67
CA SER A 39 -10.96 -12.89 15.02
C SER A 39 -12.17 -13.04 15.95
N ALA A 40 -13.11 -12.10 15.94
CA ALA A 40 -14.34 -12.21 16.73
C ALA A 40 -15.17 -13.46 16.35
N GLN A 41 -15.25 -13.79 15.05
CA GLN A 41 -15.91 -15.02 14.59
C GLN A 41 -15.18 -16.29 15.06
N LEU A 42 -13.85 -16.29 15.04
CA LEU A 42 -13.05 -17.39 15.54
C LEU A 42 -13.28 -17.60 17.05
N ILE A 43 -13.24 -16.51 17.84
CA ILE A 43 -13.50 -16.54 19.29
C ILE A 43 -14.90 -17.09 19.57
N ALA A 44 -15.93 -16.64 18.83
CA ALA A 44 -17.28 -17.16 18.98
C ALA A 44 -17.37 -18.67 18.69
N SER A 45 -16.61 -19.15 17.69
CA SER A 45 -16.55 -20.57 17.32
C SER A 45 -15.86 -21.42 18.39
N VAL A 46 -14.79 -20.89 18.99
CA VAL A 46 -14.10 -21.53 20.12
C VAL A 46 -15.02 -21.60 21.34
N ALA A 47 -15.74 -20.52 21.65
CA ALA A 47 -16.69 -20.52 22.75
C ALA A 47 -17.86 -21.50 22.53
N GLU A 48 -18.30 -21.69 21.28
CA GLU A 48 -19.30 -22.71 20.91
C GLU A 48 -18.76 -24.12 21.13
N LEU A 49 -17.50 -24.36 20.75
CA LEU A 49 -16.80 -25.62 20.99
C LEU A 49 -16.66 -25.92 22.49
N ASP A 50 -16.29 -24.94 23.32
CA ASP A 50 -16.15 -25.12 24.78
C ASP A 50 -17.47 -25.53 25.46
N ARG A 51 -18.61 -25.16 24.86
CA ARG A 51 -19.95 -25.54 25.34
C ARG A 51 -20.44 -26.89 24.81
N SER A 52 -19.75 -27.48 23.83
CA SER A 52 -20.13 -28.78 23.26
C SER A 52 -19.79 -29.91 24.23
N THR A 53 -20.82 -30.48 24.86
CA THR A 53 -20.70 -31.62 25.78
C THR A 53 -20.89 -32.99 25.09
N GLN A 54 -21.26 -33.00 23.80
CA GLN A 54 -21.47 -34.23 23.04
C GLN A 54 -20.26 -34.57 22.15
N SER A 55 -19.55 -35.66 22.50
CA SER A 55 -18.34 -36.15 21.82
C SER A 55 -18.46 -36.26 20.29
N ALA A 56 -19.64 -36.64 19.77
CA ALA A 56 -19.87 -36.76 18.32
C ALA A 56 -19.82 -35.41 17.59
N THR A 57 -20.24 -34.31 18.23
CA THR A 57 -20.28 -32.96 17.63
C THR A 57 -19.00 -32.16 17.87
N THR A 58 -18.19 -32.58 18.85
CA THR A 58 -16.93 -31.91 19.22
C THR A 58 -15.90 -31.96 18.10
N ILE A 59 -15.78 -33.10 17.40
CA ILE A 59 -14.81 -33.27 16.30
C ILE A 59 -15.15 -32.33 15.13
N ASP A 60 -16.41 -32.24 14.74
CA ASP A 60 -16.83 -31.35 13.64
C ASP A 60 -16.71 -29.87 14.03
N SER A 61 -16.96 -29.55 15.29
CA SER A 61 -16.76 -28.21 15.84
C SER A 61 -15.28 -27.81 15.84
N LEU A 62 -14.38 -28.74 16.19
CA LEU A 62 -12.93 -28.57 16.10
C LEU A 62 -12.47 -28.34 14.65
N LYS A 63 -12.97 -29.13 13.69
CA LYS A 63 -12.66 -28.94 12.26
C LYS A 63 -13.08 -27.55 11.79
N ARG A 64 -14.28 -27.10 12.15
CA ARG A 64 -14.80 -25.77 11.81
C ARG A 64 -13.95 -24.63 12.40
N VAL A 65 -13.51 -24.77 13.65
CA VAL A 65 -12.58 -23.81 14.29
C VAL A 65 -11.23 -23.80 13.56
N LEU A 66 -10.69 -24.98 13.23
CA LEU A 66 -9.43 -25.13 12.52
C LEU A 66 -9.48 -24.50 11.12
N GLU A 67 -10.52 -24.76 10.35
CA GLU A 67 -10.74 -24.16 9.02
C GLU A 67 -10.82 -22.63 9.08
N ARG A 68 -11.52 -22.09 10.08
CA ARG A 68 -11.59 -20.64 10.30
C ARG A 68 -10.22 -20.05 10.66
N ALA A 69 -9.48 -20.70 11.55
CA ALA A 69 -8.14 -20.25 11.92
C ALA A 69 -7.17 -20.25 10.72
N MET A 70 -7.22 -21.30 9.89
CA MET A 70 -6.43 -21.37 8.66
C MET A 70 -6.82 -20.27 7.65
N THR A 71 -8.12 -20.03 7.49
CA THR A 71 -8.63 -18.98 6.60
C THR A 71 -8.20 -17.59 7.08
N LEU A 72 -8.32 -17.32 8.37
CA LEU A 72 -7.85 -16.06 8.99
C LEU A 72 -6.34 -15.88 8.77
N LYS A 73 -5.53 -16.92 9.04
CA LYS A 73 -4.08 -16.86 8.80
C LYS A 73 -3.74 -16.52 7.35
N ARG A 74 -4.45 -17.12 6.38
CA ARG A 74 -4.26 -16.83 4.95
C ARG A 74 -4.62 -15.39 4.63
N LYS A 75 -5.82 -14.94 5.00
CA LYS A 75 -6.27 -13.56 4.75
C LYS A 75 -5.40 -12.52 5.42
N ALA A 76 -4.96 -12.75 6.66
CA ALA A 76 -4.06 -11.84 7.37
C ALA A 76 -2.71 -11.71 6.68
N ARG A 77 -2.22 -12.79 6.05
CA ARG A 77 -1.01 -12.74 5.22
C ARG A 77 -1.21 -11.88 3.99
N GLU A 78 -2.30 -12.09 3.26
CA GLU A 78 -2.65 -11.31 2.05
C GLU A 78 -2.78 -9.82 2.39
N LEU A 79 -3.54 -9.47 3.44
CA LEU A 79 -3.70 -8.09 3.90
C LEU A 79 -2.38 -7.43 4.30
N ARG A 80 -1.48 -8.19 4.96
CA ARG A 80 -0.16 -7.69 5.34
C ARG A 80 0.72 -7.45 4.11
N ASP A 81 0.70 -8.37 3.16
CA ASP A 81 1.53 -8.25 1.96
C ASP A 81 1.08 -7.02 1.13
N ASP A 82 -0.23 -6.78 1.00
CA ASP A 82 -0.80 -5.54 0.44
C ASP A 82 -0.34 -4.26 1.17
N GLU A 83 -0.27 -4.29 2.51
CA GLU A 83 0.22 -3.17 3.32
C GLU A 83 1.72 -2.91 3.11
N ILE A 84 2.53 -3.98 3.05
CA ILE A 84 3.98 -3.91 2.83
C ILE A 84 4.26 -3.24 1.49
N ASP A 85 3.53 -3.62 0.45
CA ASP A 85 3.63 -3.07 -0.89
C ASP A 85 3.37 -1.55 -0.90
N CYS A 86 2.28 -1.11 -0.26
CA CYS A 86 1.97 0.32 -0.09
C CYS A 86 3.05 1.06 0.73
N LEU A 87 3.52 0.43 1.82
CA LEU A 87 4.54 1.01 2.69
C LEU A 87 5.88 1.19 1.97
N GLN A 88 6.28 0.23 1.15
CA GLN A 88 7.51 0.31 0.34
C GLN A 88 7.44 1.46 -0.66
N ALA A 89 6.28 1.70 -1.29
CA ALA A 89 6.09 2.87 -2.16
C ALA A 89 6.28 4.19 -1.40
N VAL A 90 5.65 4.34 -0.23
CA VAL A 90 5.82 5.53 0.63
C VAL A 90 7.28 5.69 1.06
N LYS A 91 7.92 4.61 1.50
CA LYS A 91 9.31 4.60 1.96
C LYS A 91 10.28 5.06 0.87
N ARG A 92 10.15 4.52 -0.35
CA ARG A 92 10.98 4.93 -1.50
C ARG A 92 10.84 6.42 -1.80
N ARG A 93 9.62 6.96 -1.75
CA ARG A 93 9.37 8.40 -1.96
C ARG A 93 10.03 9.24 -0.87
N VAL A 94 9.90 8.85 0.40
CA VAL A 94 10.54 9.54 1.53
C VAL A 94 12.06 9.48 1.45
N ASP A 95 12.64 8.32 1.14
CA ASP A 95 14.08 8.14 1.07
C ASP A 95 14.67 8.95 -0.12
N HIS A 96 13.99 8.97 -1.27
CA HIS A 96 14.34 9.87 -2.38
C HIS A 96 14.32 11.34 -1.96
N LEU A 97 13.37 11.80 -1.14
CA LEU A 97 13.38 13.18 -0.65
C LEU A 97 14.55 13.50 0.28
N LYS A 98 15.02 12.52 1.06
CA LYS A 98 16.20 12.70 1.93
C LYS A 98 17.49 12.81 1.12
N GLU A 99 17.53 12.23 -0.08
CA GLU A 99 18.66 12.34 -1.00
C GLU A 99 18.78 13.73 -1.65
N TYR A 100 17.85 14.64 -1.37
CA TYR A 100 17.91 16.02 -1.86
C TYR A 100 19.15 16.74 -1.27
N ASP A 101 20.20 16.81 -2.08
CA ASP A 101 21.45 17.45 -1.75
C ASP A 101 21.80 18.53 -2.80
N ARG A 102 22.07 19.75 -2.34
CA ARG A 102 22.45 20.89 -3.18
C ARG A 102 23.96 20.98 -3.41
N SER A 103 24.75 20.10 -2.79
CA SER A 103 26.22 20.13 -2.87
C SER A 103 26.77 19.79 -4.26
N SER A 104 25.99 19.08 -5.09
CA SER A 104 26.42 18.61 -6.41
C SER A 104 25.33 18.81 -7.47
N LEU A 105 25.67 19.54 -8.53
CA LEU A 105 24.76 19.82 -9.65
C LEU A 105 24.34 18.54 -10.40
N SER A 106 25.25 17.59 -10.60
CA SER A 106 24.92 16.34 -11.30
C SER A 106 23.97 15.45 -10.49
N LYS A 107 24.18 15.35 -9.17
CA LYS A 107 23.25 14.64 -8.28
C LYS A 107 21.87 15.31 -8.27
N MET A 108 21.84 16.65 -8.25
CA MET A 108 20.60 17.41 -8.31
C MET A 108 19.85 17.20 -9.64
N GLU A 109 20.54 17.07 -10.77
CA GLU A 109 19.91 16.79 -12.06
C GLU A 109 19.30 15.38 -12.12
N ILE A 110 20.01 14.37 -11.63
CA ILE A 110 19.50 12.99 -11.55
C ILE A 110 18.25 12.94 -10.65
N TRP A 111 18.33 13.58 -9.48
CA TRP A 111 17.22 13.68 -8.55
C TRP A 111 16.00 14.36 -9.18
N ARG A 112 16.21 15.52 -9.84
CA ARG A 112 15.13 16.25 -10.55
C ARG A 112 14.51 15.43 -11.67
N ARG A 113 15.32 14.66 -12.41
CA ARG A 113 14.83 13.79 -13.48
C ARG A 113 13.94 12.69 -12.93
N GLN A 114 14.39 11.94 -11.92
CA GLN A 114 13.60 10.88 -11.28
C GLN A 114 12.28 11.42 -10.72
N ARG A 115 12.32 12.61 -10.11
CA ARG A 115 11.13 13.32 -9.64
C ARG A 115 10.16 13.64 -10.78
N TYR A 116 10.65 14.20 -11.88
CA TYR A 116 9.81 14.59 -13.01
C TYR A 116 9.18 13.37 -13.69
N GLU A 117 9.97 12.33 -13.93
CA GLU A 117 9.49 11.06 -14.49
C GLU A 117 8.37 10.48 -13.63
N ARG A 118 8.47 10.54 -12.30
CA ARG A 118 7.40 10.08 -11.38
C ARG A 118 6.11 10.88 -11.52
N ILE A 119 6.20 12.21 -11.53
CA ILE A 119 5.04 13.09 -11.71
C ILE A 119 4.38 12.84 -13.06
N LEU A 120 5.18 12.60 -14.10
CA LEU A 120 4.69 12.30 -15.44
C LEU A 120 3.97 10.95 -15.50
N VAL A 121 4.51 9.92 -14.85
CA VAL A 121 3.86 8.61 -14.71
C VAL A 121 2.51 8.75 -14.01
N ASP A 122 2.47 9.43 -12.86
CA ASP A 122 1.23 9.71 -12.12
C ASP A 122 0.20 10.44 -12.99
N PHE A 123 0.63 11.43 -13.77
CA PHE A 123 -0.22 12.17 -14.70
C PHE A 123 -0.77 11.29 -15.82
N LEU A 124 0.05 10.41 -16.40
CA LEU A 124 -0.36 9.49 -17.47
C LEU A 124 -1.41 8.49 -16.96
N PHE A 125 -1.25 7.99 -15.74
CA PHE A 125 -2.27 7.15 -15.12
C PHE A 125 -3.60 7.87 -14.90
N ARG A 126 -3.57 9.11 -14.39
CA ARG A 126 -4.78 9.94 -14.20
C ARG A 126 -5.48 10.29 -15.51
N THR A 127 -4.75 10.34 -16.62
CA THR A 127 -5.28 10.65 -17.95
C THR A 127 -5.65 9.41 -18.77
N ARG A 128 -5.62 8.21 -18.15
CA ARG A 128 -5.95 6.92 -18.78
C ARG A 128 -4.99 6.50 -19.90
N CYS A 129 -3.77 7.05 -19.91
CA CYS A 129 -2.69 6.67 -20.82
C CYS A 129 -1.85 5.52 -20.22
N PHE A 130 -2.51 4.41 -19.90
CA PHE A 130 -1.92 3.31 -19.10
C PHE A 130 -0.70 2.67 -19.77
N GLU A 131 -0.77 2.38 -21.07
CA GLU A 131 0.34 1.73 -21.80
C GLU A 131 1.59 2.61 -21.79
N THR A 132 1.43 3.92 -22.02
CA THR A 132 2.52 4.89 -21.98
C THR A 132 3.07 5.06 -20.57
N ALA A 133 2.20 5.09 -19.55
CA ALA A 133 2.60 5.17 -18.15
C ALA A 133 3.48 3.96 -17.76
N GLN A 134 3.02 2.76 -18.12
CA GLN A 134 3.75 1.51 -17.88
C GLN A 134 5.08 1.46 -18.63
N ALA A 135 5.11 1.89 -19.90
CA ALA A 135 6.33 1.91 -20.70
C ALA A 135 7.37 2.89 -20.13
N LEU A 136 6.95 4.11 -19.79
CA LEU A 136 7.83 5.14 -19.22
C LEU A 136 8.45 4.65 -17.91
N ALA A 137 7.65 4.08 -17.04
CA ALA A 137 8.10 3.71 -15.73
C ALA A 137 8.95 2.42 -15.70
N LYS A 138 8.71 1.48 -16.64
CA LYS A 138 9.68 0.41 -16.93
C LYS A 138 11.02 0.94 -17.42
N ALA A 139 11.00 1.96 -18.30
CA ALA A 139 12.23 2.55 -18.85
C ALA A 139 13.03 3.36 -17.81
N THR A 140 12.36 4.00 -16.85
CA THR A 140 12.99 4.85 -15.83
C THR A 140 13.29 4.12 -14.52
N GLY A 141 12.88 2.84 -14.41
CA GLY A 141 13.03 2.06 -13.17
C GLY A 141 12.16 2.57 -12.02
N ILE A 142 11.16 3.40 -12.33
CA ILE A 142 10.15 3.82 -11.37
C ILE A 142 9.17 2.65 -11.29
N GLU A 143 9.25 1.81 -10.25
CA GLU A 143 8.39 0.62 -10.18
C GLU A 143 6.91 1.02 -10.13
N VAL A 144 6.24 0.91 -11.29
CA VAL A 144 4.79 1.01 -11.51
C VAL A 144 4.01 0.01 -10.70
N GLY A 145 4.63 -1.14 -10.42
CA GLY A 145 3.96 -2.28 -9.81
C GLY A 145 3.38 -1.97 -8.43
N LEU A 146 3.70 -0.81 -7.87
CA LEU A 146 3.17 -0.32 -6.61
C LEU A 146 2.40 1.02 -6.75
N ASP A 147 2.05 1.45 -7.96
CA ASP A 147 1.18 2.61 -8.18
C ASP A 147 -0.08 2.22 -8.97
N ASP A 148 -0.12 1.08 -9.67
CA ASP A 148 -1.35 0.54 -10.28
C ASP A 148 -2.51 0.45 -9.25
N PHE A 149 -2.21 0.03 -8.01
CA PHE A 149 -3.21 -0.04 -6.94
C PHE A 149 -3.69 1.33 -6.44
N ILE A 150 -2.92 2.41 -6.65
CA ILE A 150 -3.33 3.78 -6.30
C ILE A 150 -4.42 4.22 -7.27
N PHE A 151 -4.40 3.72 -8.51
CA PHE A 151 -5.37 4.05 -9.54
C PHE A 151 -6.58 3.10 -9.56
N ASP A 152 -6.45 1.86 -9.08
CA ASP A 152 -7.58 0.93 -8.89
C ASP A 152 -8.65 1.48 -7.93
N ASP A 153 -8.24 2.30 -6.95
CA ASP A 153 -9.15 2.96 -6.01
C ASP A 153 -9.75 4.28 -6.55
N ILE A 154 -9.26 4.77 -7.70
CA ILE A 154 -9.86 5.92 -8.42
C ILE A 154 -10.95 5.38 -9.35
N ASN A 155 -12.02 4.90 -8.74
CA ASN A 155 -13.27 4.67 -9.46
C ASN A 155 -13.75 6.01 -10.06
N PHE A 156 -13.83 6.06 -11.39
CA PHE A 156 -14.77 6.91 -12.13
C PHE A 156 -15.79 6.01 -12.80
#